data_AF-F4ZCI7-F1
#
_entry.id   AF-F4ZCI7-F1
#
_cell.length_a   1.000
_cell.length_b   1.000
_cell.length_c   1.000
_cell.angle_alpha   90.00
_cell.angle_beta   90.00
_cell.angle_gamma   90.00
#
_symmetry.space_group_name_H-M   'P 1'
#
loop_
_entity.id
_entity.type
_entity.pdbx_description
1 polymer ?
#
loop_
_entity_poly.entity_id
_entity_poly.type
_entity_poly.pdbx_seq_one_letter_code
_entity_poly.pdbx_strand_id
1 'polypeptide(L)'
;MSLTTNGIHLGRHANALADSGLDRVNVSLDTLDRDRFVAITRRDRLDDVLSGLAAAVQAGLTPVKVNAVLLRGINESDAVPLLRYCLANGYQLRFIEQMPLDAQRQWSRSEMISADETLRLLGSTFHLSRAPEPRGSAPAEEFWSTGARKGRHRGFGYPPVLSGM
;
A
#
# COMPACT_ATOMS: atom_id res chain seq x y z
N MET A 1 1.61 1.91 -19.70
CA MET A 1 2.64 1.03 -19.12
C MET A 1 2.71 1.16 -17.59
N SER A 2 3.15 0.10 -16.88
CA SER A 2 3.26 0.10 -15.41
C SER A 2 4.61 -0.48 -14.97
N LEU A 3 5.21 0.10 -13.92
CA LEU A 3 6.44 -0.40 -13.29
C LEU A 3 6.14 -0.91 -11.88
N THR A 4 6.78 -1.99 -11.45
CA THR A 4 6.82 -2.41 -10.03
C THR A 4 8.23 -2.21 -9.50
N THR A 5 8.36 -1.57 -8.34
CA THR A 5 9.66 -1.18 -7.77
C THR A 5 9.61 -1.18 -6.24
N ASN A 6 10.79 -1.26 -5.59
CA ASN A 6 10.91 -1.02 -4.16
C ASN A 6 10.96 0.46 -3.79
N GLY A 7 10.93 1.37 -4.77
CA GLY A 7 10.83 2.82 -4.57
C GLY A 7 12.13 3.55 -4.24
N ILE A 8 13.22 2.86 -3.87
CA ILE A 8 14.47 3.48 -3.37
C ILE A 8 15.10 4.47 -4.35
N HIS A 9 14.96 4.24 -5.66
CA HIS A 9 15.51 5.12 -6.70
C HIS A 9 14.43 5.91 -7.44
N LEU A 10 13.16 5.74 -7.06
CA LEU A 10 12.05 6.34 -7.77
C LEU A 10 12.10 7.86 -7.74
N GLY A 11 12.53 8.46 -6.62
CA GLY A 11 12.68 9.92 -6.52
C GLY A 11 13.62 10.53 -7.56
N ARG A 12 14.67 9.81 -7.96
CA ARG A 12 15.65 10.26 -8.97
C ARG A 12 15.16 10.07 -10.40
N HIS A 13 14.28 9.11 -10.63
CA HIS A 13 13.90 8.67 -11.97
C HIS A 13 12.46 9.00 -12.35
N ALA A 14 11.62 9.47 -11.42
CA ALA A 14 10.18 9.67 -11.65
C ALA A 14 9.87 10.50 -12.90
N ASN A 15 10.51 11.67 -13.06
CA ASN A 15 10.29 12.53 -14.23
C ASN A 15 10.75 11.84 -15.53
N ALA A 16 11.97 11.29 -15.56
CA ALA A 16 12.48 10.61 -16.75
C ALA A 16 11.64 9.37 -17.14
N LEU A 17 11.08 8.67 -16.15
CA LEU A 17 10.15 7.56 -16.39
C LEU A 17 8.84 8.06 -16.98
N ALA A 18 8.26 9.15 -16.45
CA ALA A 18 7.06 9.77 -17.01
C ALA A 18 7.29 10.25 -18.45
N ASP A 19 8.40 10.97 -18.70
CA ASP A 19 8.79 11.46 -20.03
C ASP A 19 8.98 10.31 -21.04
N SER A 20 9.36 9.12 -20.57
CA SER A 20 9.48 7.92 -21.39
C SER A 20 8.15 7.23 -21.72
N GLY A 21 7.02 7.74 -21.22
CA GLY A 21 5.68 7.18 -21.43
C GLY A 21 5.26 6.13 -20.40
N LEU A 22 5.87 6.11 -19.21
CA LEU A 22 5.35 5.32 -18.08
C LEU A 22 4.11 6.00 -17.50
N ASP A 23 3.00 5.28 -17.35
CA ASP A 23 1.76 5.87 -16.84
C ASP A 23 1.67 5.82 -15.31
N ARG A 24 2.14 4.71 -14.69
CA ARG A 24 1.90 4.42 -13.27
C ARG A 24 2.95 3.53 -12.64
N VAL A 25 2.99 3.52 -11.31
CA VAL A 25 3.91 2.71 -10.50
C VAL A 25 3.20 1.89 -9.43
N ASN A 26 3.77 0.73 -9.13
CA ASN A 26 3.47 -0.07 -7.95
C ASN A 26 4.73 -0.10 -7.07
N VAL A 27 4.63 0.40 -5.85
CA VAL A 27 5.77 0.50 -4.92
C VAL A 27 5.54 -0.44 -3.74
N SER A 28 6.54 -1.28 -3.44
CA SER A 28 6.53 -2.11 -2.23
C SER A 28 6.86 -1.27 -0.99
N LEU A 29 6.00 -1.28 0.02
CA LEU A 29 6.22 -0.63 1.31
C LEU A 29 5.44 -1.36 2.41
N ASP A 30 6.15 -2.15 3.22
CA ASP A 30 5.54 -3.05 4.21
C ASP A 30 5.36 -2.42 5.60
N THR A 31 5.96 -1.25 5.84
CA THR A 31 5.90 -0.55 7.14
C THR A 31 6.32 0.91 7.00
N LEU A 32 5.82 1.76 7.89
CA LEU A 32 6.25 3.16 8.07
C LEU A 32 7.20 3.33 9.27
N ASP A 33 7.47 2.25 9.99
CA ASP A 33 8.42 2.23 11.09
C ASP A 33 9.82 1.94 10.56
N ARG A 34 10.78 2.82 10.90
CA ARG A 34 12.15 2.74 10.37
C ARG A 34 12.87 1.46 10.80
N ASP A 35 12.76 1.08 12.07
CA ASP A 35 13.46 -0.09 12.60
C ASP A 35 12.91 -1.37 11.98
N ARG A 36 11.58 -1.45 11.87
CA ARG A 36 10.90 -2.55 11.18
C ARG A 36 11.24 -2.58 9.69
N PHE A 37 11.34 -1.43 9.03
CA PHE A 37 11.77 -1.34 7.63
C PHE A 37 13.17 -1.91 7.44
N VAL A 38 14.11 -1.55 8.32
CA VAL A 38 15.48 -2.11 8.30
C VAL A 38 15.45 -3.62 8.54
N ALA A 39 14.65 -4.10 9.50
CA ALA A 39 14.53 -5.51 9.79
C ALA A 39 14.01 -6.32 8.58
N ILE A 40 12.99 -5.81 7.88
CA ILE A 40 12.38 -6.46 6.72
C ILE A 40 13.29 -6.38 5.48
N THR A 41 13.78 -5.18 5.15
CA THR A 41 14.47 -4.93 3.86
C THR A 41 15.99 -5.08 3.94
N ARG A 42 16.54 -5.16 5.15
CA ARG A 42 17.98 -5.12 5.46
C ARG A 42 18.68 -3.86 4.98
N ARG A 43 17.93 -2.77 4.80
CA ARG A 43 18.43 -1.47 4.33
C ARG A 43 17.73 -0.34 5.09
N ASP A 44 18.49 0.67 5.46
CA ASP A 44 17.96 1.88 6.10
C ASP A 44 17.68 2.96 5.05
N ARG A 45 16.59 2.77 4.28
CA ARG A 45 16.25 3.58 3.09
C ARG A 45 14.75 3.93 3.03
N LEU A 46 14.06 3.94 4.18
CA LEU A 46 12.62 4.25 4.24
C LEU A 46 12.34 5.64 3.65
N ASP A 47 13.13 6.65 4.02
CA ASP A 47 12.97 8.02 3.55
C ASP A 47 13.08 8.14 2.02
N ASP A 48 13.94 7.34 1.39
CA ASP A 48 14.04 7.30 -0.07
C ASP A 48 12.76 6.75 -0.71
N VAL A 49 12.15 5.72 -0.13
CA VAL A 49 10.88 5.16 -0.62
C VAL A 49 9.75 6.18 -0.48
N LEU A 50 9.65 6.84 0.67
CA LEU A 50 8.63 7.86 0.91
C LEU A 50 8.80 9.07 -0.03
N SER A 51 10.04 9.53 -0.23
CA SER A 51 10.34 10.60 -1.20
C SER A 51 10.04 10.16 -2.63
N GLY A 52 10.28 8.89 -2.98
CA GLY A 52 10.00 8.31 -4.28
C GLY A 52 8.51 8.24 -4.59
N LEU A 53 7.68 7.89 -3.60
CA LEU A 53 6.22 7.91 -3.72
C LEU A 53 5.70 9.32 -3.97
N ALA A 54 6.20 10.32 -3.23
CA ALA A 54 5.83 11.72 -3.45
C ALA A 54 6.25 12.20 -4.85
N ALA A 55 7.49 11.91 -5.26
CA ALA A 55 8.01 12.28 -6.57
C ALA A 55 7.22 11.64 -7.73
N ALA A 56 6.76 10.40 -7.57
CA ALA A 56 5.94 9.74 -8.59
C ALA A 56 4.62 10.49 -8.83
N VAL A 57 3.94 10.94 -7.77
CA VAL A 57 2.73 11.77 -7.90
C VAL A 57 3.06 13.09 -8.60
N GLN A 58 4.13 13.77 -8.18
CA GLN A 58 4.53 15.05 -8.78
C GLN A 58 4.89 14.91 -10.27
N ALA A 59 5.46 13.77 -10.67
CA ALA A 59 5.77 13.44 -12.07
C ALA A 59 4.54 13.01 -12.89
N GLY A 60 3.35 12.93 -12.28
CA GLY A 60 2.13 12.49 -12.97
C GLY A 60 1.99 10.98 -13.13
N LEU A 61 2.83 10.17 -12.49
CA LEU A 61 2.78 8.70 -12.52
C LEU A 61 1.62 8.16 -11.67
N THR A 62 0.39 8.37 -12.16
CA THR A 62 -0.84 8.10 -11.42
C THR A 62 -1.72 7.02 -12.10
N PRO A 63 -2.38 6.14 -11.32
CA PRO A 63 -2.36 6.05 -9.87
C PRO A 63 -1.04 5.47 -9.32
N VAL A 64 -0.61 5.96 -8.15
CA VAL A 64 0.46 5.31 -7.36
C VAL A 64 -0.17 4.20 -6.52
N LYS A 65 0.25 2.97 -6.76
CA LYS A 65 -0.17 1.79 -5.98
C LYS A 65 0.90 1.44 -4.96
N VAL A 66 0.52 1.22 -3.71
CA VAL A 66 1.40 0.72 -2.65
C VAL A 66 1.02 -0.72 -2.38
N ASN A 67 1.99 -1.64 -2.50
CA ASN A 67 1.80 -3.04 -2.16
C ASN A 67 2.49 -3.31 -0.82
N ALA A 68 1.78 -3.95 0.11
CA ALA A 68 2.28 -4.31 1.43
C ALA A 68 2.01 -5.78 1.73
N VAL A 69 2.97 -6.48 2.33
CA VAL A 69 2.83 -7.83 2.88
C VAL A 69 2.74 -7.70 4.40
N LEU A 70 1.70 -8.28 5.00
CA LEU A 70 1.57 -8.36 6.45
C LEU A 70 1.99 -9.73 6.97
N LEU A 71 2.77 -9.70 8.04
CA LEU A 71 3.44 -10.83 8.66
C LEU A 71 3.18 -10.77 10.16
N ARG A 72 2.68 -11.87 10.70
CA ARG A 72 2.32 -12.03 12.11
C ARG A 72 3.56 -11.95 13.00
N GLY A 73 3.44 -11.20 14.10
CA GLY A 73 4.53 -10.92 15.03
C GLY A 73 5.60 -9.96 14.48
N ILE A 74 5.40 -9.41 13.27
CA ILE A 74 6.40 -8.56 12.61
C ILE A 74 5.81 -7.19 12.31
N ASN A 75 4.80 -7.12 11.43
CA ASN A 75 4.26 -5.85 10.93
C ASN A 75 2.72 -5.82 10.82
N GLU A 76 1.99 -6.75 11.45
CA GLU A 76 0.52 -6.71 11.41
C GLU A 76 -0.08 -5.41 11.98
N SER A 77 0.65 -4.76 12.90
CA SER A 77 0.29 -3.46 13.47
C SER A 77 0.38 -2.31 12.47
N ASP A 78 1.10 -2.48 11.35
CA ASP A 78 1.26 -1.46 10.31
C ASP A 78 0.05 -1.35 9.38
N ALA A 79 -0.90 -2.28 9.41
CA ALA A 79 -2.06 -2.29 8.52
C ALA A 79 -2.83 -0.94 8.55
N VAL A 80 -3.15 -0.47 9.76
CA VAL A 80 -3.89 0.80 9.96
C VAL A 80 -3.02 2.02 9.61
N PRO A 81 -1.79 2.19 10.12
CA PRO A 81 -0.90 3.28 9.71
C PRO A 81 -0.69 3.38 8.20
N LEU A 82 -0.44 2.25 7.52
CA LEU A 82 -0.25 2.21 6.06
C LEU A 82 -1.50 2.69 5.33
N LEU A 83 -2.70 2.22 5.72
CA LEU A 83 -3.93 2.67 5.09
C LEU A 83 -4.16 4.16 5.31
N ARG A 84 -3.93 4.68 6.54
CA ARG A 84 -4.03 6.12 6.80
C ARG A 84 -3.08 6.93 5.92
N TYR A 85 -1.82 6.50 5.83
CA TYR A 85 -0.82 7.16 5.02
C TYR A 85 -1.18 7.17 3.53
N CYS A 86 -1.64 6.03 3.00
CA CYS A 86 -2.04 5.95 1.60
C CYS A 86 -3.24 6.84 1.30
N LEU A 87 -4.28 6.82 2.15
CA LEU A 87 -5.45 7.69 2.00
C LEU A 87 -5.07 9.17 2.05
N ALA A 88 -4.20 9.57 2.99
CA ALA A 88 -3.77 10.95 3.14
C ALA A 88 -2.99 11.48 1.91
N ASN A 89 -2.33 10.61 1.16
CA ASN A 89 -1.51 10.97 0.00
C ASN A 89 -2.15 10.59 -1.35
N GLY A 90 -3.40 10.09 -1.36
CA GLY A 90 -4.07 9.66 -2.59
C GLY A 90 -3.50 8.39 -3.23
N TYR A 91 -2.78 7.56 -2.46
CA TYR A 91 -2.25 6.28 -2.91
C TYR A 91 -3.29 5.17 -2.79
N GLN A 92 -3.19 4.17 -3.66
CA GLN A 92 -4.00 2.96 -3.58
C GLN A 92 -3.22 1.86 -2.86
N LEU A 93 -3.61 1.55 -1.61
CA LEU A 93 -2.99 0.46 -0.84
C LEU A 93 -3.56 -0.91 -1.24
N ARG A 94 -2.68 -1.88 -1.39
CA ARG A 94 -3.00 -3.28 -1.62
C ARG A 94 -2.22 -4.14 -0.63
N PHE A 95 -2.95 -4.86 0.22
CA PHE A 95 -2.35 -5.95 0.96
C PHE A 95 -2.26 -7.16 0.02
N ILE A 96 -1.05 -7.70 -0.11
CA ILE A 96 -0.80 -8.89 -0.93
C ILE A 96 -0.45 -10.05 0.00
N GLU A 97 -1.14 -11.17 -0.17
CA GLU A 97 -0.75 -12.42 0.46
C GLU A 97 0.44 -12.97 -0.34
N GLN A 98 1.64 -12.94 0.25
CA GLN A 98 2.78 -13.63 -0.34
C GLN A 98 2.49 -15.13 -0.31
N MET A 99 2.40 -15.78 -1.47
CA MET A 99 2.48 -17.24 -1.50
C MET A 99 3.94 -17.63 -1.32
N PRO A 100 4.27 -18.63 -0.48
CA PRO A 100 5.65 -19.05 -0.32
C PRO A 100 6.13 -19.68 -1.63
N LEU A 101 6.92 -18.90 -2.38
CA LEU A 101 7.66 -19.32 -3.56
C LEU A 101 9.09 -19.62 -3.10
N ASP A 102 9.31 -20.77 -2.45
CA ASP A 102 10.55 -21.57 -2.57
C ASP A 102 10.82 -22.49 -1.37
N ALA A 103 11.53 -23.57 -1.70
CA ALA A 103 11.81 -24.78 -0.95
C ALA A 103 12.62 -24.60 0.35
N GLN A 104 12.94 -23.38 0.79
CA GLN A 104 13.74 -23.12 2.00
C GLN A 104 12.94 -22.88 3.29
N ARG A 105 11.61 -23.06 3.31
CA ARG A 105 10.81 -23.14 4.57
C ARG A 105 10.95 -21.95 5.54
N GLN A 106 11.35 -20.76 5.09
CA GLN A 106 11.58 -19.63 6.00
C GLN A 106 10.31 -18.88 6.42
N TRP A 107 9.19 -19.06 5.71
CA TRP A 107 7.94 -18.37 5.99
C TRP A 107 6.79 -19.38 5.94
N SER A 108 6.35 -19.84 7.10
CA SER A 108 5.20 -20.74 7.20
C SER A 108 3.91 -19.97 6.91
N ARG A 109 2.89 -20.64 6.34
CA ARG A 109 1.53 -20.05 6.22
C ARG A 109 0.99 -19.52 7.55
N SER A 110 1.44 -20.05 8.69
CA SER A 110 1.09 -19.58 10.02
C SER A 110 1.56 -18.15 10.33
N GLU A 111 2.58 -17.68 9.63
CA GLU A 111 3.15 -16.34 9.79
C GLU A 111 2.47 -15.30 8.89
N MET A 112 1.60 -15.73 7.97
CA MET A 112 0.87 -14.81 7.10
C MET A 112 -0.39 -14.30 7.80
N ILE A 113 -0.74 -13.06 7.50
CA ILE A 113 -2.03 -12.46 7.85
C ILE A 113 -2.95 -12.60 6.64
N SER A 114 -4.08 -13.27 6.79
CA SER A 114 -5.04 -13.45 5.69
C SER A 114 -5.79 -12.16 5.34
N ALA A 115 -6.49 -12.15 4.20
CA ALA A 115 -7.40 -11.09 3.81
C ALA A 115 -8.46 -10.81 4.89
N ASP A 116 -9.09 -11.86 5.45
CA ASP A 116 -10.07 -11.72 6.53
C ASP A 116 -9.47 -11.10 7.79
N GLU A 117 -8.25 -11.50 8.15
CA GLU A 117 -7.53 -10.89 9.27
C GLU A 117 -7.20 -9.43 9.02
N THR A 118 -6.72 -9.12 7.82
CA THR A 118 -6.44 -7.76 7.38
C THR A 118 -7.69 -6.89 7.45
N LEU A 119 -8.82 -7.36 6.94
CA LEU A 119 -10.11 -6.66 7.01
C LEU A 119 -10.56 -6.44 8.46
N ARG A 120 -10.34 -7.40 9.37
CA ARG A 120 -10.63 -7.22 10.80
C ARG A 120 -9.73 -6.17 11.45
N LEU A 121 -8.41 -6.20 11.17
CA LEU A 121 -7.45 -5.21 11.67
C LEU A 121 -7.85 -3.80 11.23
N LEU A 122 -8.12 -3.61 9.95
CA LEU A 122 -8.56 -2.34 9.38
C LEU A 122 -9.95 -1.94 9.91
N GLY A 123 -10.87 -2.89 10.00
CA GLY A 123 -12.24 -2.69 10.48
C GLY A 123 -12.34 -2.21 11.92
N SER A 124 -11.30 -2.40 12.74
CA SER A 124 -11.21 -1.77 14.08
C SER A 124 -11.29 -0.25 14.01
N THR A 125 -10.80 0.32 12.92
CA THR A 125 -10.51 1.75 12.78
C THR A 125 -11.27 2.42 11.64
N PHE A 126 -11.55 1.70 10.55
CA PHE A 126 -12.16 2.24 9.34
C PHE A 126 -13.53 1.62 9.09
N HIS A 127 -14.39 2.40 8.43
CA HIS A 127 -15.56 1.85 7.77
C HIS A 127 -15.14 1.40 6.36
N LEU A 128 -15.19 0.09 6.14
CA LEU A 128 -14.86 -0.53 4.85
C LEU A 128 -16.15 -0.97 4.18
N SER A 129 -16.29 -0.63 2.91
CA SER A 129 -17.36 -1.14 2.04
C SER A 129 -16.71 -1.78 0.82
N ARG A 130 -17.22 -2.95 0.41
CA ARG A 130 -16.75 -3.59 -0.83
C ARG A 130 -16.95 -2.64 -2.00
N ALA A 131 -15.93 -2.51 -2.84
CA ALA A 131 -16.11 -1.79 -4.09
C ALA A 131 -17.08 -2.54 -5.02
N PRO A 132 -17.79 -1.84 -5.92
CA PRO A 132 -18.44 -2.49 -7.05
C PRO A 132 -17.41 -3.39 -7.75
N GLU A 133 -17.83 -4.59 -8.19
CA GLU A 133 -16.90 -5.54 -8.82
C GLU A 133 -16.09 -4.87 -9.93
N PRO A 134 -14.76 -5.09 -9.96
CA PRO A 134 -13.94 -4.50 -11.01
C PRO A 134 -14.43 -5.00 -12.38
N ARG A 135 -14.49 -4.09 -13.36
CA ARG A 135 -14.58 -4.49 -14.77
C ARG A 135 -13.24 -5.15 -15.15
N GLY A 136 -13.17 -6.48 -15.10
CA GLY A 136 -12.03 -7.26 -15.60
C GLY A 136 -11.36 -8.18 -14.58
N SER A 137 -10.26 -8.82 -14.98
CA SER A 137 -9.52 -9.85 -14.24
C SER A 137 -8.56 -9.29 -13.18
N ALA A 138 -9.06 -8.43 -12.28
CA ALA A 138 -8.24 -7.90 -11.19
C ALA A 138 -7.96 -9.00 -10.13
N PRO A 139 -6.69 -9.31 -9.81
CA PRO A 139 -6.33 -10.41 -8.90
C PRO A 139 -6.50 -10.07 -7.41
N ALA A 140 -7.02 -8.90 -7.07
CA ALA A 140 -7.21 -8.43 -5.70
C ALA A 140 -8.61 -7.86 -5.52
N GLU A 141 -9.24 -8.17 -4.38
CA GLU A 141 -10.52 -7.56 -4.01
C GLU A 141 -10.32 -6.07 -3.68
N GLU A 142 -11.21 -5.23 -4.21
CA GLU A 142 -11.18 -3.79 -3.97
C GLU A 142 -12.17 -3.40 -2.87
N PHE A 143 -11.70 -2.59 -1.93
CA PHE A 143 -12.50 -2.02 -0.85
C PHE A 143 -12.37 -0.51 -0.86
N TRP A 144 -13.49 0.18 -0.70
CA TRP A 144 -13.50 1.61 -0.44
C TRP A 144 -13.49 1.86 1.07
N SER A 145 -12.68 2.82 1.53
CA SER A 145 -12.80 3.36 2.87
C SER A 145 -13.74 4.56 2.84
N THR A 146 -14.82 4.52 3.63
CA THR A 146 -15.79 5.62 3.75
C THR A 146 -15.49 6.57 4.91
N GLY A 147 -14.30 6.43 5.51
CA GLY A 147 -13.80 7.27 6.60
C GLY A 147 -13.35 6.48 7.84
N ALA A 148 -12.66 7.17 8.74
CA ALA A 148 -12.30 6.62 10.05
C ALA A 148 -13.56 6.51 10.95
N ARG A 149 -13.67 5.42 11.72
CA ARG A 149 -14.66 5.30 12.81
C ARG A 149 -14.46 6.47 13.76
N LYS A 150 -15.52 7.26 13.98
CA LYS A 150 -15.50 8.43 14.89
C LYS A 150 -15.26 7.99 16.35
N GLY A 151 -14.00 7.86 16.76
CA GLY A 151 -13.59 8.20 18.12
C GLY A 151 -13.56 9.72 18.24
N ARG A 152 -14.03 10.28 19.36
CA ARG A 152 -14.15 11.73 19.62
C ARG A 152 -12.88 12.51 19.25
N HIS A 153 -12.74 12.97 18.01
CA HIS A 153 -11.98 14.16 17.62
C HIS A 153 -12.53 14.69 16.30
N ARG A 154 -12.83 15.99 16.29
CA ARG A 154 -13.50 16.70 15.19
C ARG A 154 -12.55 16.89 14.01
N GLY A 155 -13.04 16.52 12.82
CA GLY A 155 -12.69 17.12 11.54
C GLY A 155 -11.58 16.43 10.76
N PHE A 156 -11.95 15.55 9.82
CA PHE A 156 -11.38 15.44 8.47
C PHE A 156 -12.39 14.67 7.62
N GLY A 157 -13.04 15.36 6.69
CA GLY A 157 -13.94 14.75 5.72
C GLY A 157 -13.13 14.25 4.53
N TYR A 158 -13.31 12.98 4.16
CA TYR A 158 -12.83 12.45 2.88
C TYR A 158 -14.04 11.92 2.10
N PRO A 159 -14.48 12.62 1.05
CA PRO A 159 -15.28 12.03 -0.01
C PRO A 159 -14.50 12.05 -1.34
N PRO A 160 -14.98 11.34 -2.36
CA PRO A 160 -15.10 9.90 -2.46
C PRO A 160 -14.10 9.36 -3.49
N VAL A 161 -13.98 8.05 -3.53
CA VAL A 161 -13.18 7.34 -4.52
C VAL A 161 -13.91 7.42 -5.86
N LEU A 162 -13.39 8.24 -6.77
CA LEU A 162 -13.87 8.39 -8.14
C LEU A 162 -13.16 7.36 -9.02
N SER A 163 -13.87 6.29 -9.38
CA SER A 163 -13.55 5.51 -10.58
C SER A 163 -14.29 6.14 -11.76
N GLY A 164 -13.57 6.42 -12.85
CA GLY A 164 -13.98 7.30 -13.95
C GLY A 164 -15.11 6.79 -14.85
N MET A 165 -15.47 7.67 -15.80
CA MET A 165 -16.34 7.43 -16.96
C MET A 165 -15.87 6.25 -17.81
#